data_AF-Q9RNU8-F1
#
_entry.id   AF-Q9RNU8-F1
#
_cell.length_a   1.000
_cell.length_b   1.000
_cell.length_c   1.000
_cell.angle_alpha   90.00
_cell.angle_beta   90.00
_cell.angle_gamma   90.00
#
_symmetry.space_group_name_H-M   'P 1'
#
loop_
_entity.id
_entity.type
_entity.pdbx_description
1 polymer ?
#
loop_
_entity_poly.entity_id
_entity_poly.type
_entity_poly.pdbx_seq_one_letter_code
_entity_poly.pdbx_strand_id
1 'polypeptide(L)'
;MQVILLDKVANLGSLGDQVNVKAGYARNFLVPKGKAVPATKKNVEYFEARRAELEAKLADVLAAANARAEKINALETVTIASKAGDEGKLFGSIGTRDIADAVTAAGLTWLRAKFVCRTAFCVPLANTK
;
A
#
# COMPACT_ATOMS: atom_id res chain seq x y z
N MET A 1 15.03 -24.68 -10.67
CA MET A 1 16.13 -24.13 -9.84
C MET A 1 15.47 -23.38 -8.70
N GLN A 2 15.83 -23.70 -7.46
CA GLN A 2 15.22 -23.09 -6.29
C GLN A 2 15.91 -21.76 -5.96
N VAL A 3 15.12 -20.72 -5.78
CA VAL A 3 15.60 -19.38 -5.41
C VAL A 3 14.71 -18.81 -4.32
N ILE A 4 15.30 -17.97 -3.48
CA ILE A 4 14.61 -17.21 -2.43
C ILE A 4 14.47 -15.78 -2.93
N LEU A 5 13.25 -15.25 -2.93
CA LEU A 5 12.98 -13.88 -3.39
C LEU A 5 13.38 -12.85 -2.34
N LEU A 6 14.12 -11.83 -2.75
CA LEU A 6 14.52 -10.67 -1.94
C LEU A 6 13.56 -9.49 -2.08
N ASP A 7 12.72 -9.52 -3.10
CA ASP A 7 11.83 -8.43 -3.50
C ASP A 7 10.49 -9.01 -3.95
N LYS A 8 9.41 -8.24 -3.83
CA LYS A 8 8.10 -8.66 -4.29
C LYS A 8 8.10 -8.65 -5.82
N VAL A 9 7.94 -9.82 -6.44
CA VAL A 9 7.88 -9.96 -7.90
C VAL A 9 6.49 -10.41 -8.29
N ALA A 10 5.84 -9.61 -9.14
CA ALA A 10 4.55 -9.97 -9.71
C ALA A 10 4.62 -11.37 -10.35
N ASN A 11 3.66 -12.24 -10.00
CA ASN A 11 3.50 -13.62 -10.46
C ASN A 11 4.44 -14.69 -9.89
N LEU A 12 5.34 -14.37 -8.95
CA LEU A 12 6.21 -15.38 -8.30
C LEU A 12 5.92 -15.55 -6.82
N GLY A 13 5.81 -14.45 -6.09
CA GLY A 13 5.65 -14.50 -4.64
C GLY A 13 6.01 -13.19 -3.96
N SER A 14 5.93 -13.24 -2.64
CA SER A 14 6.32 -12.15 -1.76
C SER A 14 7.78 -12.29 -1.33
N LEU A 15 8.25 -11.29 -0.59
CA LEU A 15 9.61 -11.23 -0.06
C LEU A 15 9.85 -12.40 0.90
N GLY A 16 10.89 -13.19 0.65
CA GLY A 16 11.28 -14.34 1.46
C GLY A 16 10.74 -15.70 0.98
N ASP A 17 9.91 -15.73 -0.07
CA ASP A 17 9.37 -17.00 -0.57
C ASP A 17 10.42 -17.82 -1.33
N GLN A 18 10.45 -19.13 -1.05
CA GLN A 18 11.23 -20.11 -1.80
C GLN A 18 10.40 -20.59 -3.00
N VAL A 19 10.83 -20.20 -4.20
CA VAL A 19 10.13 -20.53 -5.44
C VAL A 19 11.01 -21.36 -6.36
N ASN A 20 10.40 -22.33 -7.03
CA ASN A 20 11.05 -23.09 -8.08
C ASN A 20 10.83 -22.40 -9.42
N VAL A 21 11.90 -21.84 -9.99
CA VAL A 21 11.86 -21.12 -11.27
C VAL A 21 12.71 -21.82 -12.33
N LYS A 22 12.45 -21.50 -13.59
CA LYS A 22 13.32 -21.93 -14.70
C LYS A 22 14.73 -21.36 -14.51
N ALA A 23 15.75 -22.20 -14.72
CA ALA A 23 17.15 -21.83 -14.46
C ALA A 23 17.62 -20.62 -15.31
N GLY A 24 17.08 -20.43 -16.52
CA GLY A 24 17.36 -19.25 -17.33
C GLY A 24 16.81 -17.96 -16.71
N TYR A 25 15.62 -18.03 -16.12
CA TYR A 25 14.99 -16.86 -15.49
C TYR A 25 15.71 -16.46 -14.20
N ALA A 26 16.13 -17.43 -13.39
CA ALA A 26 16.98 -17.18 -12.22
C ALA A 26 18.30 -16.49 -12.61
N ARG A 27 19.04 -17.06 -13.56
CA ARG A 27 20.39 -16.60 -13.93
C ARG A 27 20.42 -15.30 -14.71
N ASN A 28 19.45 -15.06 -15.59
CA ASN A 28 19.48 -13.91 -16.49
C ASN A 28 18.70 -12.69 -15.94
N PHE A 29 17.73 -12.91 -15.07
CA PHE A 29 16.84 -11.84 -14.60
C PHE A 29 16.86 -11.66 -13.09
N LEU A 30 16.63 -12.72 -12.32
CA LEU A 30 16.45 -12.57 -10.86
C LEU A 30 17.75 -12.31 -10.11
N VAL A 31 18.81 -13.07 -10.42
CA VAL A 31 20.12 -12.94 -9.75
C VAL A 31 20.82 -11.63 -10.12
N PRO A 32 20.93 -11.24 -11.42
CA PRO A 32 21.63 -10.00 -11.79
C PRO A 32 20.92 -8.74 -11.30
N LYS A 33 19.58 -8.77 -11.19
CA LYS A 33 18.80 -7.65 -10.67
C LYS A 33 18.67 -7.65 -9.14
N GLY A 34 19.34 -8.58 -8.45
CA GLY A 34 19.28 -8.69 -6.98
C GLY A 34 17.90 -9.04 -6.43
N LYS A 35 17.00 -9.59 -7.26
CA LYS A 35 15.62 -9.94 -6.86
C LYS A 35 15.53 -11.33 -6.23
N ALA A 36 16.52 -12.19 -6.43
CA ALA A 36 16.54 -13.51 -5.80
C ALA A 36 17.95 -14.04 -5.56
N VAL A 37 18.09 -14.91 -4.56
CA VAL A 37 19.32 -15.63 -4.21
C VAL A 37 19.10 -17.13 -4.40
N PRO A 38 20.10 -17.91 -4.84
CA PRO A 38 20.00 -19.37 -4.86
C PRO A 38 19.66 -19.94 -3.48
N ALA A 39 18.69 -20.85 -3.44
CA ALA A 39 18.27 -21.53 -2.21
C ALA A 39 19.29 -22.62 -1.82
N THR A 40 20.40 -22.20 -1.20
CA THR A 40 21.33 -23.11 -0.52
C THR A 40 20.87 -23.32 0.92
N LYS A 41 21.18 -24.47 1.54
CA LYS A 41 20.73 -24.78 2.92
C LYS A 41 21.07 -23.68 3.93
N LYS A 42 22.27 -23.09 3.84
CA LYS A 42 22.68 -21.94 4.67
C LYS A 42 21.80 -20.71 4.47
N ASN A 43 21.41 -20.42 3.23
CA ASN A 43 20.59 -19.25 2.93
C ASN A 43 19.15 -19.44 3.39
N VAL A 44 18.64 -20.68 3.38
CA VAL A 44 17.30 -21.02 3.88
C VAL A 44 17.21 -20.76 5.38
N GLU A 45 18.15 -21.31 6.17
CA GLU A 45 18.19 -21.13 7.63
C GLU A 45 18.32 -19.65 8.03
N TYR A 46 19.17 -18.90 7.32
CA TYR A 46 19.31 -17.45 7.53
C TYR A 46 18.03 -16.67 7.22
N PHE A 47 17.31 -17.07 6.16
CA PHE A 47 16.07 -16.43 5.77
C PHE A 47 14.91 -16.75 6.70
N GLU A 48 14.82 -17.98 7.24
CA GLU A 48 13.79 -18.33 8.21
C GLU A 48 13.92 -17.51 9.49
N ALA A 49 15.13 -17.31 9.99
CA ALA A 49 15.38 -16.42 11.13
C ALA A 49 14.97 -14.97 10.86
N ARG A 50 15.28 -14.46 9.66
CA ARG A 50 14.92 -13.09 9.26
C ARG A 50 13.44 -12.93 8.90
N ARG A 51 12.77 -13.99 8.46
CA ARG A 51 11.36 -13.98 8.09
C ARG A 51 10.48 -13.68 9.29
N ALA A 52 10.77 -14.29 10.45
CA ALA A 52 10.04 -14.01 11.69
C ALA A 52 10.12 -12.52 12.08
N GLU A 53 11.30 -11.90 11.93
CA GLU A 53 11.48 -10.47 12.20
C GLU A 53 10.74 -9.58 11.20
N LEU A 54 10.70 -9.97 9.93
CA LEU A 54 10.02 -9.22 8.87
C LEU A 54 8.49 -9.35 8.98
N GLU A 55 7.97 -10.52 9.32
CA GLU A 55 6.54 -10.75 9.56
C GLU A 55 6.05 -9.93 10.75
N ALA A 56 6.83 -9.83 11.83
CA ALA A 56 6.51 -8.95 12.95
C ALA A 56 6.43 -7.47 12.53
N LYS A 57 7.42 -6.98 11.77
CA LYS A 57 7.41 -5.60 11.26
C LYS A 57 6.23 -5.33 10.31
N LEU A 58 5.88 -6.30 9.48
CA LEU A 58 4.72 -6.18 8.58
C LEU A 58 3.41 -6.15 9.38
N ALA A 59 3.28 -6.98 10.42
CA ALA A 59 2.14 -6.96 11.32
C ALA A 59 1.99 -5.61 12.01
N ASP A 60 3.09 -5.01 12.49
CA ASP A 60 3.08 -3.68 13.11
C ASP A 60 2.63 -2.59 12.13
N VAL A 61 3.12 -2.64 10.89
CA VAL A 61 2.73 -1.69 9.84
C VAL A 61 1.26 -1.86 9.46
N LEU A 62 0.77 -3.09 9.35
CA LEU A 62 -0.63 -3.39 9.07
C LEU A 62 -1.54 -2.94 10.22
N ALA A 63 -1.15 -3.20 11.47
CA ALA A 63 -1.89 -2.74 12.65
C ALA A 63 -1.96 -1.21 12.69
N ALA A 64 -0.84 -0.52 12.43
CA ALA A 64 -0.83 0.94 12.34
C ALA A 64 -1.67 1.48 11.17
N ALA A 65 -1.77 0.74 10.06
CA ALA A 65 -2.64 1.10 8.94
C ALA A 65 -4.13 0.90 9.27
N ASN A 66 -4.50 -0.19 9.94
CA ASN A 66 -5.87 -0.48 10.35
C ASN A 66 -6.38 0.53 11.39
N ALA A 67 -5.58 0.85 12.41
CA ALA A 67 -5.91 1.88 13.40
C ALA A 67 -6.11 3.27 12.76
N ARG A 68 -5.41 3.55 11.66
CA ARG A 68 -5.61 4.77 10.87
C ARG A 68 -6.90 4.72 10.05
N ALA A 69 -7.25 3.56 9.48
CA ALA A 69 -8.49 3.37 8.74
C ALA A 69 -9.73 3.51 9.63
N GLU A 70 -9.69 2.97 10.84
CA GLU A 70 -10.76 3.12 11.84
C GLU A 70 -11.03 4.58 12.18
N LYS A 71 -9.97 5.39 12.36
CA LYS A 71 -10.08 6.83 12.60
C LYS A 71 -10.71 7.59 11.43
N ILE A 72 -10.50 7.13 10.18
CA ILE A 72 -11.18 7.73 9.02
C ILE A 72 -12.66 7.37 9.03
N ASN A 73 -12.99 6.10 9.26
CA ASN A 73 -14.38 5.65 9.26
C ASN A 73 -15.21 6.33 10.36
N ALA A 74 -14.58 6.67 11.50
CA ALA A 74 -15.23 7.43 12.57
C ALA A 74 -15.56 8.89 12.20
N LEU A 75 -14.89 9.49 11.22
CA LEU A 75 -15.16 10.85 10.73
C LEU A 75 -16.26 10.86 9.65
N GLU A 76 -17.27 9.99 9.76
CA GLU A 76 -18.30 9.63 8.75
C GLU A 76 -18.73 10.73 7.77
N THR A 77 -18.76 11.99 8.20
CA THR A 77 -19.05 13.13 7.33
C THR A 77 -18.03 14.26 7.50
N VAL A 78 -17.45 14.71 6.38
CA VAL A 78 -16.65 15.94 6.30
C VAL A 78 -17.42 16.93 5.46
N THR A 79 -17.96 17.97 6.10
CA THR A 79 -18.75 19.01 5.42
C THR A 79 -17.82 20.05 4.82
N ILE A 80 -17.77 20.12 3.49
CA ILE A 80 -17.01 21.14 2.76
C ILE A 80 -18.00 22.16 2.21
N ALA A 81 -18.02 23.36 2.79
CA ALA A 81 -18.84 24.46 2.31
C ALA A 81 -18.18 25.07 1.07
N SER A 82 -18.85 25.00 -0.08
CA SER A 82 -18.39 25.62 -1.33
C SER A 82 -19.55 26.35 -2.01
N LYS A 83 -19.24 27.43 -2.74
CA LYS A 83 -20.24 28.24 -3.44
C LYS A 83 -20.75 27.46 -4.65
N ALA A 84 -22.06 27.22 -4.70
CA ALA A 84 -22.76 26.62 -5.82
C ALA A 84 -23.58 27.68 -6.57
N GLY A 85 -23.73 27.51 -7.88
CA GLY A 85 -24.67 28.31 -8.68
C GLY A 85 -26.11 27.82 -8.52
N ASP A 86 -27.06 28.56 -9.10
CA ASP A 86 -28.50 28.32 -8.93
C ASP A 86 -28.98 26.92 -9.42
N GLU A 87 -28.21 26.25 -10.29
CA GLU A 87 -28.47 24.87 -10.75
C GLU A 87 -27.74 23.79 -9.93
N GLY A 88 -27.16 24.12 -8.77
CA GLY A 88 -26.40 23.16 -7.95
C GLY A 88 -25.05 22.76 -8.56
N LYS A 89 -24.61 23.44 -9.63
CA LYS A 89 -23.28 23.28 -10.21
C LYS A 89 -22.28 24.09 -9.41
N LEU A 90 -21.27 23.44 -8.86
CA LEU A 90 -20.17 24.09 -8.17
C LEU A 90 -19.38 24.96 -9.15
N PHE A 91 -18.98 26.17 -8.74
CA PHE A 91 -18.17 27.09 -9.55
C PHE A 91 -16.70 26.61 -9.74
N GLY A 92 -16.36 25.43 -9.22
CA GLY A 92 -15.06 24.77 -9.36
C GLY A 92 -15.15 23.28 -9.03
N SER A 93 -14.01 22.58 -9.06
CA SER A 93 -13.90 21.19 -8.60
C SER A 93 -13.37 21.14 -7.18
N ILE A 94 -14.03 20.37 -6.31
CA ILE A 94 -13.47 20.02 -5.01
C ILE A 94 -12.36 18.98 -5.28
N GLY A 95 -11.12 19.39 -5.06
CA GLY A 95 -9.96 18.56 -5.33
C GLY A 95 -9.56 17.70 -4.13
N THR A 96 -8.54 16.85 -4.34
CA THR A 96 -7.91 16.10 -3.24
C THR A 96 -7.19 17.01 -2.23
N ARG A 97 -6.95 18.29 -2.56
CA ARG A 97 -6.42 19.32 -1.65
C ARG A 97 -7.46 19.69 -0.60
N ASP A 98 -8.62 20.16 -1.06
CA ASP A 98 -9.65 20.71 -0.19
C ASP A 98 -10.19 19.65 0.78
N ILE A 99 -10.22 18.39 0.33
CA ILE A 99 -10.57 17.23 1.18
C ILE A 99 -9.48 16.96 2.21
N ALA A 100 -8.20 16.96 1.83
CA ALA A 100 -7.10 16.76 2.76
C ALA A 100 -7.02 17.89 3.81
N ASP A 101 -7.29 19.12 3.39
CA ASP A 101 -7.32 20.30 4.27
C ASP A 101 -8.52 20.25 5.22
N ALA A 102 -9.69 19.81 4.77
CA ALA A 102 -10.86 19.61 5.63
C ALA A 102 -10.66 18.47 6.64
N VAL A 103 -9.98 17.39 6.26
CA VAL A 103 -9.69 16.25 7.15
C VAL A 103 -8.56 16.58 8.13
N THR A 104 -7.58 17.40 7.73
CA THR A 104 -6.55 17.90 8.65
C THR A 104 -7.11 18.90 9.65
N ALA A 105 -8.07 19.75 9.24
CA ALA A 105 -8.86 20.59 10.14
C ALA A 105 -9.71 19.76 11.13
N ALA A 106 -10.20 18.58 10.71
CA ALA A 106 -10.86 17.61 11.58
C ALA A 106 -9.89 16.82 12.50
N GLY A 107 -8.60 17.14 12.49
CA GLY A 107 -7.63 16.66 13.48
C GLY A 107 -6.78 15.46 13.07
N LEU A 108 -6.81 15.03 11.80
CA LEU A 108 -5.96 13.93 11.32
C LEU A 108 -4.96 14.40 10.26
N THR A 109 -3.66 14.23 10.50
CA THR A 109 -2.61 14.61 9.55
C THR A 109 -2.50 13.62 8.39
N TRP A 110 -2.95 13.99 7.19
CA TRP A 110 -2.89 13.13 5.99
C TRP A 110 -2.10 13.73 4.84
N LEU A 111 -1.39 12.88 4.10
CA LEU A 111 -0.68 13.22 2.87
C LEU A 111 -1.57 12.99 1.65
N ARG A 112 -1.58 13.98 0.74
CA ARG A 112 -2.34 14.05 -0.52
C ARG A 112 -2.33 12.77 -1.39
N ALA A 113 -1.23 12.01 -1.35
CA ALA A 113 -1.02 10.83 -2.19
C ALA A 113 -1.94 9.64 -1.83
N LYS A 114 -2.72 9.71 -0.74
CA LYS A 114 -3.59 8.62 -0.28
C LYS A 114 -5.05 8.76 -0.72
N PHE A 115 -5.44 9.87 -1.35
CA PHE A 115 -6.79 10.07 -1.87
C PHE A 115 -6.84 9.77 -3.38
N VAL A 116 -7.65 8.79 -3.79
CA VAL A 116 -8.03 8.57 -5.19
C VAL A 116 -9.46 9.04 -5.35
N CYS A 117 -9.66 10.09 -6.14
CA CYS A 117 -10.99 10.56 -6.53
C CYS A 117 -11.35 9.92 -7.88
N ARG A 118 -12.35 9.04 -7.91
CA ARG A 118 -12.71 8.27 -9.12
C ARG A 118 -13.78 8.95 -9.98
N THR A 119 -14.63 9.82 -9.42
CA THR A 119 -15.56 10.73 -10.15
C THR A 119 -16.27 11.63 -9.16
N ALA A 120 -16.09 12.97 -9.26
CA ALA A 120 -16.80 14.12 -8.65
C ALA A 120 -17.31 14.10 -7.18
N PHE A 121 -17.36 12.96 -6.51
CA PHE A 121 -17.67 12.75 -5.11
C PHE A 121 -16.70 11.69 -4.58
N CYS A 122 -15.92 12.04 -3.57
CA CYS A 122 -14.85 11.19 -3.06
C CYS A 122 -15.40 10.26 -1.99
N VAL A 123 -15.44 8.95 -2.28
CA VAL A 123 -15.65 7.92 -1.26
C VAL A 123 -14.29 7.56 -0.64
N PRO A 124 -14.16 7.43 0.68
CA PRO A 124 -12.92 6.99 1.31
C PRO A 124 -12.50 5.61 0.79
N LEU A 125 -11.22 5.48 0.43
CA LEU A 125 -10.59 4.27 -0.13
C LEU A 125 -10.68 3.02 0.76
N ALA A 126 -11.23 3.12 1.97
CA ALA A 126 -11.39 1.99 2.88
C ALA A 126 -12.38 0.92 2.36
N ASN A 127 -13.17 1.23 1.33
CA ASN A 127 -14.28 0.36 0.89
C ASN A 127 -14.16 -0.24 -0.51
N THR A 128 -12.98 -0.20 -1.14
CA THR A 128 -12.75 -0.93 -2.39
C THR A 128 -12.00 -2.23 -2.09
N LYS A 129 -12.77 -3.31 -1.93
CA LYS A 129 -12.31 -4.67 -2.25
C LYS A 129 -11.88 -4.75 -3.71
#